data_AF-L8DF99-F1
#
_entry.id   AF-L8DF99-F1
#
_cell.length_a   1.000
_cell.length_b   1.000
_cell.length_c   1.000
_cell.angle_alpha   90.00
_cell.angle_beta   90.00
_cell.angle_gamma   90.00
#
_symmetry.space_group_name_H-M   'P 1'
#
loop_
_entity.id
_entity.type
_entity.pdbx_description
1 polymer ?
#
loop_
_entity_poly.entity_id
_entity_poly.type
_entity_poly.pdbx_seq_one_letter_code
_entity_poly.pdbx_strand_id
1 'polypeptide(L)' 'MAGKKIDRVHAQSALETVRENPGIALIAAAPALVVLAVVWWLLGFPAALILLIAAGGAGYLYLKNR' A
#
# COMPACT_ATOMS: atom_id res chain seq x y z
N MET A 1 25.30 12.08 3.75
CA MET A 1 24.83 11.80 2.37
C MET A 1 23.34 12.10 2.31
N ALA A 2 22.90 12.85 1.30
CA ALA A 2 21.61 13.53 1.22
C ALA A 2 20.38 12.66 1.53
N GLY A 3 19.39 13.27 2.17
CA GLY A 3 18.12 12.64 2.57
C GLY A 3 17.48 11.83 1.45
N LYS A 4 17.16 10.58 1.78
CA LYS A 4 16.60 9.54 0.92
C LYS A 4 15.18 9.88 0.52
N LYS A 5 15.03 10.88 -0.35
CA LYS A 5 13.77 11.15 -1.05
C LYS A 5 13.52 9.95 -1.97
N ILE A 6 12.29 9.45 -1.99
CA ILE A 6 11.90 8.41 -2.95
C ILE A 6 12.30 8.94 -4.33
N ASP A 7 13.14 8.18 -5.02
CA ASP A 7 13.65 8.67 -6.29
C ASP A 7 12.47 8.74 -7.26
N ARG A 8 12.28 9.89 -7.89
CA ARG A 8 11.12 10.14 -8.77
C ARG A 8 11.05 9.08 -9.87
N VAL A 9 12.21 8.59 -10.31
CA VAL A 9 12.36 7.51 -11.28
C VAL A 9 11.74 6.21 -10.78
N HIS A 10 11.98 5.82 -9.52
CA HIS A 10 11.42 4.60 -8.94
C HIS A 10 9.90 4.71 -8.77
N ALA A 11 9.41 5.87 -8.33
CA ALA A 11 7.97 6.11 -8.20
C ALA A 11 7.28 6.10 -9.58
N GLN A 12 7.91 6.66 -10.61
CA GLN A 12 7.38 6.62 -11.97
C GLN A 12 7.38 5.21 -12.55
N SER A 13 8.46 4.44 -12.36
CA SER A 13 8.54 3.06 -12.83
C SER A 13 7.49 2.15 -12.17
N ALA A 14 7.23 2.34 -10.87
CA ALA A 14 6.14 1.64 -10.19
C ALA A 14 4.76 2.01 -10.77
N LEU A 15 4.52 3.29 -11.04
CA LEU A 15 3.28 3.75 -11.69
C LEU A 15 3.13 3.21 -13.11
N GLU A 16 4.22 3.15 -13.86
CA GLU A 16 4.25 2.62 -15.22
C GLU A 16 3.92 1.13 -15.24
N THR A 17 4.48 0.36 -14.30
CA THR A 17 4.14 -1.07 -14.11
C THR A 17 2.64 -1.27 -13.85
N VAL A 18 2.04 -0.44 -13.00
CA VAL A 18 0.60 -0.50 -12.71
C VAL A 18 -0.24 -0.14 -13.94
N ARG A 19 0.21 0.83 -14.74
CA ARG A 19 -0.47 1.25 -15.97
C ARG A 19 -0.37 0.21 -17.08
N GLU A 20 0.80 -0.39 -17.27
CA GLU A 20 1.02 -1.41 -18.29
C GLU A 20 0.33 -2.73 -17.94
N ASN A 21 0.31 -3.10 -16.66
CA ASN A 21 -0.24 -4.39 -16.24
C ASN A 21 -1.14 -4.27 -14.98
N PRO A 22 -2.34 -3.68 -15.13
CA PRO A 22 -3.24 -3.45 -14.01
C PRO A 22 -3.69 -4.76 -13.34
N GLY A 23 -3.79 -5.86 -14.09
CA GLY A 23 -4.15 -7.17 -13.55
C GLY A 23 -3.13 -7.69 -12.53
N ILE A 24 -1.83 -7.58 -12.86
CA ILE A 24 -0.76 -7.99 -11.93
C ILE A 24 -0.74 -7.09 -10.70
N ALA A 25 -0.97 -5.78 -10.87
CA ALA A 25 -1.06 -4.86 -9.73
C ALA A 25 -2.20 -5.26 -8.77
N LEU A 26 -3.35 -5.68 -9.29
CA LEU A 26 -4.46 -6.17 -8.47
C LEU A 26 -4.11 -7.49 -7.76
N ILE A 27 -3.44 -8.41 -8.45
CA ILE A 27 -2.99 -9.68 -7.84
C ILE A 27 -1.98 -9.40 -6.71
N ALA A 28 -1.04 -8.48 -6.92
CA ALA A 28 -0.09 -8.06 -5.91
C ALA A 28 -0.79 -7.42 -4.69
N ALA A 29 -1.87 -6.66 -4.92
CA ALA A 29 -2.68 -6.07 -3.87
C ALA A 29 -3.67 -7.07 -3.23
N ALA A 30 -3.92 -8.23 -3.85
CA ALA A 30 -4.96 -9.17 -3.43
C ALA A 30 -4.86 -9.62 -1.97
N PRO A 31 -3.67 -9.96 -1.41
CA PRO A 31 -3.57 -10.33 -0.01
C PRO A 31 -4.05 -9.22 0.94
N ALA A 32 -3.73 -7.96 0.64
CA ALA A 32 -4.18 -6.82 1.43
C ALA A 32 -5.70 -6.61 1.30
N LEU A 33 -6.25 -6.77 0.09
CA LEU A 33 -7.70 -6.67 -0.15
C LEU A 33 -8.48 -7.76 0.59
N VAL A 34 -7.96 -8.99 0.65
CA VAL A 34 -8.59 -10.09 1.41
C VAL A 34 -8.63 -9.77 2.90
N VAL A 35 -7.51 -9.32 3.49
CA VAL A 35 -7.47 -8.92 4.91
C VAL A 35 -8.45 -7.78 5.19
N LEU A 36 -8.49 -6.78 4.31
CA LEU A 36 -9.43 -5.65 4.43
C LEU A 36 -10.89 -6.13 4.40
N ALA A 37 -11.23 -6.98 3.43
CA ALA A 37 -12.59 -7.50 3.28
C ALA A 37 -13.02 -8.31 4.51
N VAL A 38 -12.14 -9.15 5.05
CA VAL A 38 -12.40 -9.92 6.27
C VAL A 38 -12.63 -9.00 7.46
N VAL A 39 -11.79 -7.98 7.65
CA VAL A 39 -11.93 -7.04 8.77
C VAL A 39 -13.19 -6.21 8.65
N TRP A 40 -13.52 -5.73 7.44
CA TRP A 40 -14.78 -5.02 7.21
C TRP A 40 -15.96 -5.93 7.55
N TRP A 41 -15.99 -7.17 7.05
CA TRP A 41 -17.09 -8.09 7.31
C TRP A 41 -17.30 -8.35 8.81
N LEU A 42 -16.22 -8.49 9.59
CA LEU A 42 -16.29 -8.87 11.01
C LEU A 42 -16.46 -7.70 11.97
N LEU A 43 -15.79 -6.57 11.70
CA LEU A 43 -15.70 -5.43 12.62
C LEU A 43 -16.38 -4.15 12.09
N GLY A 44 -16.86 -4.19 10.84
CA GLY A 44 -17.52 -3.08 10.18
C GLY A 44 -16.56 -2.11 9.49
N PHE A 45 -17.16 -1.17 8.73
CA PHE A 45 -16.44 -0.19 7.92
C PHE A 45 -15.46 0.70 8.72
N PRO A 46 -15.80 1.21 9.93
CA PRO A 46 -14.86 2.05 10.69
C PRO A 46 -13.56 1.32 11.05
N ALA A 47 -13.64 0.03 11.39
CA ALA A 47 -12.47 -0.77 11.72
C ALA A 47 -11.56 -0.98 10.51
N ALA A 48 -12.14 -1.21 9.33
CA ALA A 48 -11.38 -1.33 8.08
C ALA A 48 -10.65 -0.02 7.72
N LEU A 49 -11.29 1.14 7.94
CA LEU A 49 -10.65 2.45 7.75
C LEU A 49 -9.46 2.66 8.69
N ILE A 50 -9.63 2.35 9.98
CA ILE A 50 -8.53 2.43 10.96
C ILE A 50 -7.37 1.53 10.53
N LEU A 51 -7.67 0.31 10.08
CA LEU A 51 -6.65 -0.63 9.58
C LEU A 51 -5.89 -0.04 8.38
N LEU A 52 -6.58 0.53 7.40
CA LEU A 52 -5.92 1.15 6.24
C LEU A 52 -5.00 2.30 6.64
N ILE A 53 -5.45 3.17 7.54
CA ILE A 53 -4.65 4.29 8.04
C ILE A 53 -3.43 3.74 8.80
N ALA A 54 -3.61 2.74 9.65
CA ALA A 54 -2.54 2.11 10.40
C ALA A 54 -1.52 1.43 9.48
N ALA A 55 -1.98 0.70 8.46
CA ALA A 55 -1.12 0.04 7.48
C ALA A 55 -0.32 1.06 6.64
N GLY A 56 -0.97 2.13 6.17
CA GLY A 56 -0.30 3.22 5.44
C GLY A 56 0.72 3.96 6.32
N GLY A 57 0.36 4.26 7.58
CA GLY A 57 1.24 4.88 8.56
C GLY A 57 2.43 3.99 8.91
N ALA A 58 2.21 2.70 9.18
CA ALA A 58 3.27 1.74 9.46
C ALA A 58 4.22 1.57 8.26
N GLY A 59 3.69 1.52 7.03
CA GLY A 59 4.50 1.49 5.82
C GLY A 59 5.36 2.74 5.66
N TYR A 60 4.78 3.92 5.88
CA TYR A 60 5.52 5.19 5.87
C TYR A 60 6.62 5.23 6.93
N LEU A 61 6.31 4.81 8.16
CA LEU A 61 7.29 4.77 9.26
C LEU A 61 8.39 3.74 9.00
N TYR A 62 8.05 2.57 8.46
CA TYR A 62 9.01 1.55 8.08
C TYR A 62 9.98 2.07 7.01
N LEU A 63 9.46 2.76 5.99
CA LEU A 63 10.28 3.39 4.96
C LEU A 63 11.16 4.53 5.53
N LYS A 64 10.64 5.28 6.50
CA LYS A 64 11.40 6.36 7.17
C LYS A 64 12.55 5.83 8.03
N ASN A 65 12.39 4.67 8.64
CA ASN A 65 13.38 4.06 9.53
C ASN A 65 14.40 3.14 8.83
N ARG A 66 14.33 2.98 7.50
CA ARG A 66 15.24 2.16 6.66
C ARG A 66 16.18 3.02 5.81
#